data_AF-A0A1M5ZKW0-F1
#
_entry.id   AF-A0A1M5ZKW0-F1
#
_cell.length_a   1.000
_cell.length_b   1.000
_cell.length_c   1.000
_cell.angle_alpha   90.00
_cell.angle_beta   90.00
_cell.angle_gamma   90.00
#
_symmetry.space_group_name_H-M   'P 1'
#
loop_
_entity.id
_entity.type
_entity.pdbx_description
1 polymer ?
#
loop_
_entity_poly.entity_id
_entity_poly.type
_entity_poly.pdbx_seq_one_letter_code
_entity_poly.pdbx_strand_id
1 'polypeptide(L)'
;MGSYGSPEHLDYVRNVGNSNNNRNKMRKCPNCGAKVTSEFCPICGTTMRRKPVYKRWWFWLIIIVVGVFAIGSLGGGDDSKLAAVSPGFQPGPQTSAIYQGSQPNPQAPADNFEQTSGVTLDNFGEVKTGMSYSDVRAILGVDGELMSQVDIGDPEYETEIYTWDGRGMLGANCNVTFQGGKVVAKAQIGLK
;
A
#
# COMPACT_ATOMS: atom_id res chain seq x y z
N MET A 1 -9.49 -3.68 -71.14
CA MET A 1 -8.19 -3.00 -71.15
C MET A 1 -8.38 -1.70 -70.38
N GLY A 2 -8.01 -1.54 -69.11
CA GLY A 2 -7.12 -2.38 -68.29
C GLY A 2 -5.74 -1.74 -68.20
N SER A 3 -5.60 -0.66 -67.42
CA SER A 3 -4.31 -0.04 -67.12
C SER A 3 -4.15 0.18 -65.62
N TYR A 4 -3.05 -0.35 -65.11
CA TYR A 4 -2.32 -0.02 -63.90
C TYR A 4 -2.29 1.52 -63.65
N GLY A 5 -2.22 2.05 -62.43
CA GLY A 5 -1.92 1.43 -61.13
C GLY A 5 -0.79 2.24 -60.45
N SER A 6 -1.10 2.98 -59.38
CA SER A 6 -0.12 3.71 -58.56
C SER A 6 -0.48 3.59 -57.08
N PRO A 7 0.40 3.08 -56.18
CA PRO A 7 0.00 2.61 -54.86
C PRO A 7 0.64 3.41 -53.69
N GLU A 8 0.24 4.67 -53.47
CA GLU A 8 0.78 5.50 -52.36
C GLU A 8 -0.30 6.08 -51.44
N HIS A 9 -1.08 5.22 -50.79
CA HIS A 9 -1.89 5.64 -49.62
C HIS A 9 -2.08 4.52 -48.56
N LEU A 10 -1.06 3.67 -48.39
CA LEU A 10 -1.05 2.53 -47.45
C LEU A 10 -0.28 2.78 -46.14
N ASP A 11 -0.12 4.04 -45.73
CA ASP A 11 0.41 4.40 -44.39
C ASP A 11 -0.56 5.26 -43.56
N TYR A 12 -1.87 5.16 -43.81
CA TYR A 12 -2.88 5.58 -42.82
C TYR A 12 -2.99 4.53 -41.68
N VAL A 13 -1.97 4.58 -40.82
CA VAL A 13 -1.94 4.20 -39.40
C VAL A 13 -2.52 2.82 -39.03
N ARG A 14 -1.59 1.87 -38.86
CA ARG A 14 -1.81 0.58 -38.21
C ARG A 14 -2.36 0.73 -36.79
N ASN A 15 -3.07 -0.29 -36.32
CA ASN A 15 -3.39 -0.59 -34.91
C ASN A 15 -4.29 0.41 -34.15
N VAL A 16 -5.60 0.36 -34.42
CA VAL A 16 -6.59 0.42 -33.32
C VAL A 16 -6.48 -0.85 -32.46
N GLY A 17 -5.45 -0.89 -31.63
CA GLY A 17 -5.22 -1.97 -30.67
C GLY A 17 -6.28 -1.93 -29.57
N ASN A 18 -7.19 -2.90 -29.60
CA ASN A 18 -8.08 -3.20 -28.49
C ASN A 18 -7.26 -3.40 -27.20
N SER A 19 -7.47 -2.55 -26.20
CA SER A 19 -6.83 -2.65 -24.89
C SER A 19 -7.75 -2.11 -23.80
N ASN A 20 -8.68 -2.97 -23.40
CA ASN A 20 -9.42 -3.01 -22.14
C ASN A 20 -9.13 -1.89 -21.13
N ASN A 21 -10.15 -1.06 -20.87
CA ASN A 21 -10.15 0.00 -19.87
C ASN A 21 -9.63 -0.44 -18.50
N ASN A 22 -8.39 -0.07 -18.16
CA ASN A 22 -7.92 -0.12 -16.77
C ASN A 22 -6.96 1.03 -16.44
N ARG A 23 -7.59 2.20 -16.23
CA ARG A 23 -7.16 3.29 -15.34
C ARG A 23 -5.70 3.72 -15.45
N ASN A 24 -5.52 4.68 -16.37
CA ASN A 24 -4.72 5.89 -16.38
C ASN A 24 -4.08 6.37 -15.04
N LYS A 25 -3.36 5.51 -14.32
CA LYS A 25 -2.61 5.86 -13.10
C LYS A 25 -1.12 5.87 -13.43
N MET A 26 -0.57 7.06 -13.56
CA MET A 26 0.80 7.34 -13.97
C MET A 26 1.80 6.78 -12.94
N ARG A 27 2.58 5.77 -13.31
CA ARG A 27 3.53 5.09 -12.41
C ARG A 27 4.95 5.62 -12.64
N LYS A 28 5.73 5.72 -11.56
CA LYS A 28 7.17 6.00 -11.65
C LYS A 28 7.89 4.70 -12.06
N CYS A 29 8.70 4.77 -13.11
CA CYS A 29 9.58 3.68 -13.49
C CYS A 29 10.61 3.43 -12.36
N PRO A 30 10.79 2.18 -11.89
CA PRO A 30 11.73 1.88 -10.81
C PRO A 30 13.20 2.02 -11.22
N ASN A 31 13.51 2.05 -12.52
CA ASN A 31 14.87 2.11 -13.04
C ASN A 31 15.33 3.55 -13.40
N CYS A 32 14.46 4.35 -14.03
CA CYS A 32 14.81 5.71 -14.47
C CYS A 32 13.94 6.83 -13.85
N GLY A 33 13.02 6.51 -12.93
CA GLY A 33 12.13 7.49 -12.28
C GLY A 33 11.05 8.11 -13.19
N ALA A 34 11.11 7.88 -14.50
CA ALA A 34 10.19 8.44 -15.49
C ALA A 34 8.72 8.12 -15.13
N LYS A 35 7.88 9.14 -15.20
CA LYS A 35 6.42 9.02 -15.07
C LYS A 35 5.86 8.46 -16.38
N VAL A 36 5.43 7.20 -16.39
CA VAL A 36 4.99 6.53 -17.62
C VAL A 36 3.69 5.74 -17.39
N THR A 37 2.88 5.64 -18.44
CA THR A 37 1.55 4.99 -18.43
C THR A 37 1.55 3.63 -19.15
N SER A 38 2.61 3.30 -19.88
CA SER A 38 2.79 2.07 -20.63
C SER A 38 3.35 0.91 -19.78
N GLU A 39 3.07 -0.33 -20.18
CA GLU A 39 3.64 -1.55 -19.57
C GLU A 39 5.17 -1.63 -19.74
N PHE A 40 5.72 -0.90 -20.72
CA PHE A 40 7.15 -0.82 -21.02
C PHE A 40 7.62 0.62 -20.89
N CYS A 41 8.75 0.87 -20.23
CA CYS A 41 9.29 2.22 -20.09
C CYS A 41 9.96 2.70 -21.40
N PRO A 42 9.48 3.77 -22.06
CA PRO A 42 10.07 4.28 -23.30
C PRO A 42 11.48 4.90 -23.12
N ILE A 43 11.90 5.23 -21.90
CA ILE A 43 13.19 5.89 -21.64
C ILE A 43 14.33 4.88 -21.40
N CYS A 44 14.05 3.77 -20.71
CA CYS A 44 15.09 2.80 -20.31
C CYS A 44 14.77 1.33 -20.62
N GLY A 45 13.65 1.05 -21.28
CA GLY A 45 13.30 -0.29 -21.74
C GLY A 45 12.93 -1.31 -20.64
N THR A 46 12.75 -0.90 -19.38
CA THR A 46 12.32 -1.83 -18.33
C THR A 46 10.82 -2.09 -18.38
N THR A 47 10.43 -3.35 -18.21
CA THR A 47 9.02 -3.75 -18.07
C THR A 47 8.47 -3.35 -16.69
N MET A 48 7.25 -2.83 -16.66
CA MET A 48 6.59 -2.28 -15.46
C MET A 48 5.59 -3.27 -14.83
N ARG A 49 5.86 -4.58 -14.93
CA ARG A 49 5.02 -5.61 -14.32
C ARG A 49 5.20 -5.62 -12.80
N ARG A 50 4.11 -5.41 -12.05
CA ARG A 50 4.09 -5.70 -10.61
C ARG A 50 4.32 -7.21 -10.42
N LYS A 51 5.20 -7.59 -9.50
CA LYS A 51 5.41 -9.00 -9.11
C LYS A 51 4.07 -9.53 -8.57
N PRO A 52 3.49 -10.62 -9.12
CA PRO A 52 2.17 -11.07 -8.71
C PRO A 52 2.20 -11.59 -7.27
N VAL A 53 1.15 -11.30 -6.51
CA VAL A 53 1.11 -11.49 -5.04
C VAL A 53 1.37 -12.94 -4.63
N TYR A 54 0.93 -13.93 -5.43
CA TYR A 54 1.16 -15.35 -5.18
C TYR A 54 2.63 -15.81 -5.18
N LYS A 55 3.57 -14.98 -5.66
CA LYS A 55 5.01 -15.25 -5.55
C LYS A 55 5.62 -14.81 -4.22
N ARG A 56 4.84 -14.15 -3.35
CA ARG A 56 5.27 -13.74 -2.01
C ARG A 56 4.82 -14.82 -1.02
N TRP A 57 5.73 -15.26 -0.16
CA TRP A 57 5.49 -16.37 0.76
C TRP A 57 4.29 -16.14 1.70
N TRP A 58 4.04 -14.90 2.13
CA TRP A 58 2.90 -14.53 2.98
C TRP A 58 1.52 -14.77 2.35
N PHE A 59 1.40 -14.79 1.02
CA PHE A 59 0.15 -15.12 0.34
C PHE A 59 -0.30 -16.57 0.64
N TRP A 60 0.66 -17.49 0.80
CA TRP A 60 0.39 -18.87 1.14
C TRP A 60 -0.03 -19.04 2.61
N LEU A 61 0.50 -18.20 3.52
CA LEU A 61 0.04 -18.17 4.92
C LEU A 61 -1.43 -17.75 5.01
N ILE A 62 -1.87 -16.74 4.24
CA ILE A 62 -3.28 -16.32 4.21
C ILE A 62 -4.20 -17.45 3.71
N ILE A 63 -3.80 -18.19 2.66
CA ILE A 63 -4.59 -19.33 2.17
C ILE A 63 -4.72 -20.42 3.23
N ILE A 64 -3.64 -20.74 3.96
CA ILE A 64 -3.67 -21.73 5.04
C ILE A 64 -4.61 -21.28 6.17
N VAL A 65 -4.51 -20.02 6.61
CA VAL A 65 -5.39 -19.46 7.64
C VAL A 65 -6.85 -19.54 7.22
N VAL A 66 -7.21 -19.01 6.05
CA VAL A 66 -8.61 -19.01 5.56
C VAL A 66 -9.13 -20.43 5.34
N GLY A 67 -8.31 -21.35 4.83
CA GLY A 67 -8.67 -22.74 4.62
C GLY A 67 -8.96 -23.51 5.91
N VAL A 68 -8.23 -23.23 7.00
CA VAL A 68 -8.46 -23.85 8.32
C VAL A 68 -9.72 -23.29 8.98
N PHE A 69 -9.99 -21.99 8.86
CA PHE A 69 -11.20 -21.37 9.42
C PHE A 69 -12.50 -21.76 8.67
N ALA A 70 -12.42 -22.22 7.43
CA ALA A 70 -13.60 -22.56 6.62
C ALA A 70 -14.23 -23.95 6.90
N ILE A 71 -13.62 -24.79 7.75
CA ILE A 71 -14.09 -26.18 7.99
C ILE A 71 -14.96 -26.31 9.26
N GLY A 72 -15.04 -25.27 10.10
CA GLY A 72 -15.77 -25.31 11.36
C GLY A 72 -16.95 -24.35 11.45
N SER A 73 -18.12 -24.73 10.93
CA SER A 73 -19.46 -24.39 11.49
C SER A 73 -20.60 -24.99 10.66
N LEU A 74 -21.18 -26.10 11.14
CA LEU A 74 -22.57 -26.48 10.83
C LEU A 74 -23.41 -26.23 12.09
N GLY A 75 -24.48 -25.44 11.94
CA GLY A 75 -25.43 -25.05 12.99
C GLY A 75 -25.50 -23.53 13.17
N GLY A 76 -26.66 -22.87 13.22
CA GLY A 76 -28.04 -23.33 13.02
C GLY A 76 -29.03 -22.59 13.94
N GLY A 77 -30.01 -21.88 13.38
CA GLY A 77 -31.20 -21.37 14.10
C GLY A 77 -31.13 -19.93 14.65
N ASP A 78 -31.54 -18.94 13.85
CA ASP A 78 -32.83 -18.19 13.98
C ASP A 78 -33.35 -17.87 15.41
N ASP A 79 -33.85 -16.67 15.78
CA ASP A 79 -34.16 -15.43 15.05
C ASP A 79 -34.33 -14.18 15.98
N SER A 80 -34.39 -12.98 15.38
CA SER A 80 -35.17 -11.78 15.78
C SER A 80 -35.04 -11.13 17.18
N LYS A 81 -34.41 -9.93 17.20
CA LYS A 81 -35.11 -8.72 17.69
C LYS A 81 -34.59 -7.44 17.01
N LEU A 82 -35.43 -6.84 16.17
CA LEU A 82 -35.25 -5.46 15.70
C LEU A 82 -35.51 -4.46 16.83
N ALA A 83 -34.56 -3.55 17.06
CA ALA A 83 -34.80 -2.29 17.74
C ALA A 83 -34.37 -1.16 16.80
N ALA A 84 -35.33 -0.46 16.22
CA ALA A 84 -35.05 0.62 15.29
C ALA A 84 -34.56 1.87 16.03
N VAL A 85 -33.40 2.40 15.65
CA VAL A 85 -32.99 3.78 15.92
C VAL A 85 -32.35 4.34 14.66
N SER A 86 -33.06 5.26 14.00
CA SER A 86 -32.54 6.17 12.98
C SER A 86 -32.45 7.59 13.59
N PRO A 87 -31.86 8.58 12.90
CA PRO A 87 -30.41 8.75 12.89
C PRO A 87 -30.00 10.12 13.45
N GLY A 88 -28.77 10.24 13.94
CA GLY A 88 -28.17 11.56 14.18
C GLY A 88 -27.10 11.57 15.25
N PHE A 89 -25.84 11.66 14.84
CA PHE A 89 -24.80 12.33 15.62
C PHE A 89 -23.89 13.13 14.69
N GLN A 90 -23.83 14.44 14.96
CA GLN A 90 -22.89 15.37 14.36
C GLN A 90 -21.50 15.26 15.04
N PRO A 91 -20.41 15.75 14.41
CA PRO A 91 -19.06 15.59 14.93
C PRO A 91 -18.82 16.38 16.23
N GLY A 92 -18.17 15.73 17.20
CA GLY A 92 -17.74 16.31 18.48
C GLY A 92 -16.21 16.24 18.66
N PRO A 93 -15.62 17.09 19.52
CA PRO A 93 -14.19 17.39 19.48
C PRO A 93 -13.30 16.33 20.14
N GLN A 94 -12.03 16.33 19.72
CA GLN A 94 -11.00 15.40 20.16
C GLN A 94 -10.65 15.56 21.64
N THR A 95 -10.92 14.54 22.46
CA THR A 95 -10.32 14.39 23.79
C THR A 95 -9.05 13.54 23.70
N SER A 96 -7.93 14.13 24.09
CA SER A 96 -6.64 13.47 24.24
C SER A 96 -6.68 12.40 25.34
N ALA A 97 -6.89 11.14 24.96
CA ALA A 97 -6.67 10.01 25.86
C ALA A 97 -5.16 9.83 26.09
N ILE A 98 -4.75 10.13 27.32
CA ILE A 98 -3.40 9.95 27.86
C ILE A 98 -2.88 8.54 27.53
N TYR A 99 -1.81 8.43 26.74
CA TYR A 99 -0.93 7.27 26.81
C TYR A 99 0.13 7.54 27.87
N GLN A 100 0.00 6.84 29.01
CA GLN A 100 0.97 6.92 30.09
C GLN A 100 2.31 6.35 29.59
N GLY A 101 3.33 7.21 29.60
CA GLY A 101 4.68 6.79 29.27
C GLY A 101 5.28 5.93 30.39
N SER A 102 5.90 4.82 29.99
CA SER A 102 6.82 4.06 30.85
C SER A 102 8.24 4.23 30.29
N GLN A 103 9.09 4.86 31.09
CA GLN A 103 10.51 5.14 30.84
C GLN A 103 11.31 4.58 32.04
N PRO A 104 12.61 4.29 31.90
CA PRO A 104 13.08 2.91 31.73
C PRO A 104 13.88 2.41 32.94
N ASN A 105 14.37 1.16 32.90
CA ASN A 105 15.45 0.72 33.81
C ASN A 105 16.44 -0.22 33.07
N PRO A 106 17.77 -0.16 33.31
CA PRO A 106 18.77 -0.70 32.37
C PRO A 106 19.12 -2.19 32.46
N GLN A 107 19.84 -2.64 31.41
CA GLN A 107 20.77 -3.79 31.33
C GLN A 107 20.22 -5.22 31.18
N ALA A 108 20.16 -5.66 29.92
CA ALA A 108 20.42 -7.03 29.46
C ALA A 108 21.04 -6.96 28.03
N PRO A 109 21.77 -7.97 27.52
CA PRO A 109 22.90 -7.74 26.61
C PRO A 109 22.53 -7.34 25.17
N ALA A 110 23.53 -6.75 24.49
CA ALA A 110 23.46 -6.44 23.07
C ALA A 110 23.62 -7.70 22.20
N ASP A 111 22.51 -8.34 21.86
CA ASP A 111 22.49 -9.33 20.79
C ASP A 111 22.60 -8.62 19.42
N ASN A 112 23.69 -8.91 18.72
CA ASN A 112 24.00 -8.43 17.39
C ASN A 112 23.06 -9.06 16.34
N PHE A 113 21.82 -8.56 16.27
CA PHE A 113 20.94 -8.81 15.13
C PHE A 113 21.45 -8.01 13.93
N GLU A 114 22.00 -8.73 12.96
CA GLU A 114 22.67 -8.22 11.76
C GLU A 114 21.98 -7.00 11.14
N GLN A 115 22.79 -6.05 10.66
CA GLN A 115 22.35 -4.85 9.96
C GLN A 115 21.77 -5.17 8.57
N THR A 116 20.61 -5.83 8.55
CA THR A 116 19.73 -5.96 7.39
C THR A 116 18.52 -5.04 7.58
N SER A 117 18.14 -4.30 6.55
CA SER A 117 17.11 -3.23 6.53
C SER A 117 15.87 -3.45 7.40
N GLY A 118 15.43 -2.42 8.14
CA GLY A 118 14.13 -2.41 8.84
C GLY A 118 13.91 -1.14 9.69
N VAL A 119 12.65 -0.80 9.94
CA VAL A 119 12.21 0.38 10.72
C VAL A 119 12.43 0.17 12.22
N THR A 120 12.86 1.18 12.98
CA THR A 120 12.98 1.13 14.45
C THR A 120 11.84 1.89 15.14
N LEU A 121 11.67 1.67 16.44
CA LEU A 121 10.73 2.45 17.24
C LEU A 121 11.08 3.95 17.22
N ASP A 122 12.37 4.27 17.32
CA ASP A 122 12.88 5.65 17.34
C ASP A 122 12.56 6.41 16.05
N ASN A 123 12.95 5.89 14.88
CA ASN A 123 12.71 6.60 13.62
C ASN A 123 11.21 6.60 13.24
N PHE A 124 10.47 5.54 13.56
CA PHE A 124 9.01 5.58 13.44
C PHE A 124 8.37 6.64 14.36
N GLY A 125 8.98 6.93 15.51
CA GLY A 125 8.58 8.00 16.43
C GLY A 125 8.56 9.38 15.75
N GLU A 126 9.55 9.67 14.91
CA GLU A 126 9.71 10.96 14.22
C GLU A 126 8.65 11.24 13.14
N VAL A 127 8.00 10.20 12.59
CA VAL A 127 6.93 10.34 11.59
C VAL A 127 5.72 11.09 12.18
N LYS A 128 5.29 12.18 11.54
CA LYS A 128 4.20 13.05 12.00
C LYS A 128 3.12 13.22 10.93
N THR A 129 1.89 13.50 11.38
CA THR A 129 0.77 13.92 10.53
C THR A 129 1.17 15.10 9.63
N GLY A 130 0.71 15.10 8.38
CA GLY A 130 0.98 16.15 7.39
C GLY A 130 2.26 15.96 6.56
N MET A 131 3.18 15.08 6.97
CA MET A 131 4.39 14.70 6.21
C MET A 131 4.04 14.06 4.87
N SER A 132 4.91 14.23 3.88
CA SER A 132 4.81 13.51 2.59
C SER A 132 5.42 12.11 2.69
N TYR A 133 5.07 11.22 1.75
CA TYR A 133 5.72 9.91 1.62
C TYR A 133 7.25 10.02 1.43
N SER A 134 7.75 11.10 0.83
CA SER A 134 9.19 11.39 0.73
C SER A 134 9.84 11.60 2.09
N ASP A 135 9.20 12.39 2.96
CA ASP A 135 9.73 12.72 4.29
C ASP A 135 9.71 11.47 5.18
N VAL A 136 8.62 10.71 5.14
CA VAL A 136 8.49 9.43 5.85
C VAL A 136 9.59 8.46 5.44
N ARG A 137 9.88 8.30 4.15
CA ARG A 137 11.00 7.45 3.71
C ARG A 137 12.37 7.97 4.14
N ALA A 138 12.57 9.28 4.15
CA ALA A 138 13.85 9.87 4.58
C ALA A 138 14.11 9.59 6.07
N ILE A 139 13.06 9.63 6.90
CA ILE A 139 13.09 9.26 8.32
C ILE A 139 13.30 7.74 8.50
N LEU A 140 12.49 6.93 7.81
CA LEU A 140 12.49 5.48 7.99
C LEU A 140 13.70 4.78 7.35
N GLY A 141 14.40 5.45 6.43
CA GLY A 141 15.60 4.94 5.74
C GLY A 141 15.34 3.86 4.68
N VAL A 142 14.08 3.46 4.49
CA VAL A 142 13.66 2.38 3.58
C VAL A 142 12.36 2.71 2.84
N ASP A 143 12.24 2.22 1.61
CA ASP A 143 11.00 2.27 0.83
C ASP A 143 9.90 1.41 1.47
N GLY A 144 8.67 1.93 1.52
CA GLY A 144 7.50 1.19 2.01
C GLY A 144 6.83 0.38 0.91
N GLU A 145 6.19 -0.72 1.29
CA GLU A 145 5.32 -1.48 0.41
C GLU A 145 3.89 -0.93 0.46
N LEU A 146 3.30 -0.61 -0.69
CA LEU A 146 1.89 -0.24 -0.79
C LEU A 146 1.00 -1.46 -0.46
N MET A 147 0.35 -1.42 0.70
CA MET A 147 -0.60 -2.43 1.18
C MET A 147 -1.99 -2.23 0.58
N SER A 148 -2.49 -0.99 0.52
CA SER A 148 -3.83 -0.65 0.03
C SER A 148 -3.88 0.74 -0.59
N GLN A 149 -4.82 0.96 -1.52
CA GLN A 149 -5.03 2.24 -2.20
C GLN A 149 -6.50 2.41 -2.59
N VAL A 150 -7.07 3.56 -2.24
CA VAL A 150 -8.41 4.01 -2.64
C VAL A 150 -8.27 5.33 -3.38
N ASP A 151 -8.91 5.40 -4.55
CA ASP A 151 -8.84 6.51 -5.48
C ASP A 151 -10.25 6.78 -6.00
N ILE A 152 -10.80 7.93 -5.61
CA ILE A 152 -12.18 8.37 -5.91
C ILE A 152 -12.18 9.37 -7.09
N GLY A 153 -11.01 9.65 -7.69
CA GLY A 153 -10.84 10.61 -8.78
C GLY A 153 -10.54 12.05 -8.33
N ASP A 154 -10.63 12.33 -7.03
CA ASP A 154 -10.14 13.57 -6.42
C ASP A 154 -8.79 13.29 -5.72
N PRO A 155 -7.68 13.94 -6.14
CA PRO A 155 -6.37 13.76 -5.53
C PRO A 155 -6.29 14.11 -4.04
N GLU A 156 -7.16 14.99 -3.51
CA GLU A 156 -7.15 15.34 -2.09
C GLU A 156 -7.66 14.19 -1.20
N TYR A 157 -8.55 13.34 -1.74
CA TYR A 157 -9.12 12.18 -1.04
C TYR A 157 -8.47 10.85 -1.43
N GLU A 158 -7.49 10.85 -2.35
CA GLU A 158 -6.68 9.66 -2.62
C GLU A 158 -6.04 9.18 -1.33
N THR A 159 -6.33 7.93 -0.95
CA THR A 159 -5.89 7.32 0.30
C THR A 159 -4.98 6.13 0.00
N GLU A 160 -3.76 6.14 0.54
CA GLU A 160 -2.76 5.08 0.38
C GLU A 160 -2.30 4.57 1.75
N ILE A 161 -2.19 3.26 1.92
CA ILE A 161 -1.61 2.65 3.13
C ILE A 161 -0.32 1.95 2.71
N TYR A 162 0.80 2.42 3.28
CA TYR A 162 2.10 1.80 3.13
C TYR A 162 2.49 1.04 4.39
N THR A 163 3.22 -0.06 4.23
CA THR A 163 3.72 -0.90 5.32
C THR A 163 5.23 -1.11 5.19
N TRP A 164 5.88 -1.29 6.34
CA TRP A 164 7.32 -1.56 6.44
C TRP A 164 7.55 -2.69 7.45
N ASP A 165 8.54 -3.53 7.17
CA ASP A 165 9.07 -4.48 8.13
C ASP A 165 9.93 -3.74 9.18
N GLY A 166 9.80 -4.16 10.44
CA GLY A 166 10.40 -3.51 11.60
C GLY A 166 11.50 -4.34 12.27
N ARG A 167 12.43 -3.65 12.92
CA ARG A 167 13.34 -4.24 13.92
C ARG A 167 12.57 -4.38 15.23
N GLY A 168 12.72 -5.51 15.91
CA GLY A 168 12.05 -5.77 17.18
C GLY A 168 11.69 -7.23 17.36
N MET A 169 10.42 -7.53 17.63
CA MET A 169 9.95 -8.93 17.69
C MET A 169 9.84 -9.57 16.30
N LEU A 170 9.74 -10.90 16.24
CA LEU A 170 9.46 -11.61 14.99
C LEU A 170 8.12 -11.13 14.40
N GLY A 171 8.15 -10.63 13.16
CA GLY A 171 6.98 -10.04 12.50
C GLY A 171 6.67 -8.59 12.90
N ALA A 172 7.59 -7.91 13.59
CA ALA A 172 7.47 -6.48 13.86
C ALA A 172 7.30 -5.69 12.55
N ASN A 173 6.41 -4.70 12.57
CA ASN A 173 6.06 -3.90 11.40
C ASN A 173 5.44 -2.56 11.79
N CYS A 174 5.34 -1.65 10.83
CA CYS A 174 4.50 -0.47 10.94
C CYS A 174 3.80 -0.15 9.64
N ASN A 175 2.67 0.55 9.75
CA ASN A 175 1.97 1.12 8.61
C ASN A 175 1.75 2.63 8.79
N VAL A 176 1.66 3.33 7.66
CA VAL A 176 1.37 4.76 7.59
C VAL A 176 0.30 4.95 6.52
N THR A 177 -0.81 5.58 6.92
CA THR A 177 -1.91 5.97 6.03
C THR A 177 -1.70 7.40 5.58
N PHE A 178 -1.70 7.59 4.27
CA PHE A 178 -1.65 8.88 3.61
C PHE A 178 -3.02 9.19 3.01
N GLN A 179 -3.45 10.45 3.09
CA GLN A 179 -4.57 10.99 2.32
C GLN A 179 -4.12 12.32 1.70
N GLY A 180 -4.45 12.57 0.44
CA GLY A 180 -3.95 13.76 -0.27
C GLY A 180 -2.41 13.81 -0.37
N GLY A 181 -1.76 12.64 -0.35
CA GLY A 181 -0.30 12.51 -0.28
C GLY A 181 0.34 12.89 1.07
N LYS A 182 -0.46 13.12 2.12
CA LYS A 182 -0.02 13.52 3.47
C LYS A 182 -0.36 12.46 4.52
N VAL A 183 0.53 12.22 5.48
CA VAL A 183 0.25 11.33 6.62
C VAL A 183 -1.00 11.80 7.36
N VAL A 184 -1.99 10.92 7.51
CA VAL A 184 -3.20 11.14 8.32
C VAL A 184 -3.30 10.17 9.51
N ALA A 185 -2.68 8.99 9.41
CA ALA A 185 -2.57 8.04 10.52
C ALA A 185 -1.28 7.22 10.43
N LYS A 186 -0.83 6.66 11.56
CA LYS A 186 0.27 5.69 11.63
C LYS A 186 0.00 4.66 12.74
N ALA A 187 0.44 3.42 12.55
CA ALA A 187 0.38 2.36 13.56
C ALA A 187 1.64 1.49 13.50
N GLN A 188 2.03 0.89 14.63
CA GLN A 188 3.15 -0.03 14.71
C GLN A 188 2.85 -1.20 15.63
N ILE A 189 3.48 -2.35 15.36
CA ILE A 189 3.44 -3.53 16.20
C ILE A 189 4.87 -4.01 16.42
N GLY A 190 5.28 -4.09 17.68
CA GLY A 190 6.47 -4.83 18.09
C GLY A 190 7.82 -4.21 17.72
N LEU A 191 7.85 -2.93 17.32
CA LEU A 191 9.10 -2.21 17.06
C LEU A 191 9.95 -2.06 18.33
N LYS A 192 11.27 -2.00 18.14
CA LYS A 192 12.28 -1.64 19.14
C LYS A 192 13.28 -0.63 18.58
#